data_AF-A0A9E3FE55-F1
#
_entry.id   AF-A0A9E3FE55-F1
#
_cell.length_a   1.000
_cell.length_b   1.000
_cell.length_c   1.000
_cell.angle_alpha   90.00
_cell.angle_beta   90.00
_cell.angle_gamma   90.00
#
_symmetry.space_group_name_H-M   'P 1'
#
loop_
_entity.id
_entity.type
_entity.pdbx_description
1 polymer ?
#
loop_
_entity_poly.entity_id
_entity_poly.type
_entity_poly.pdbx_seq_one_letter_code
_entity_poly.pdbx_strand_id
1 'polypeptide(L)'
;MKKLWLLTLFLVVAPVVCVRAQETKLSEVTLRSARNDGPSFVDFQTGNTAAANASAQYGRWDIGYGTLRVNNDLDWFQVSTADGSRTAVRDLGALRWDDSFAVPVVEPFPELKAGERRQVVVNVDGRDGKPGRSAGPKPLPGPVPPGEDSLLGSPYRLGNVPPNPIGDTPGAAIGPSIDLPWNSARRPSTPPAPTRPRQDGVPKIDPIFAKAVAGHIYVVHVVDEGEDFYVLFRVESLVRGESCEITWKRVPAPSVKTAGKN
;
A
#
# COMPACT_ATOMS: atom_id res chain seq x y z
N MET A 1 -51.72 36.67 -31.42
CA MET A 1 -50.93 35.46 -31.73
C MET A 1 -49.91 35.28 -30.60
N LYS A 2 -50.12 34.31 -29.69
CA LYS A 2 -49.23 34.07 -28.53
C LYS A 2 -48.46 32.77 -28.78
N LYS A 3 -47.14 32.87 -28.93
CA LYS A 3 -46.24 31.71 -29.11
C LYS A 3 -46.03 31.05 -27.74
N LEU A 4 -46.65 29.88 -27.56
CA LEU A 4 -46.45 29.00 -26.41
C LEU A 4 -45.14 28.24 -26.63
N TRP A 5 -44.09 28.60 -25.89
CA TRP A 5 -42.84 27.85 -25.88
C TRP A 5 -43.02 26.58 -25.03
N LEU A 6 -43.04 25.43 -25.70
CA LEU A 6 -43.02 24.13 -25.05
C LEU A 6 -41.61 23.93 -24.45
N LEU A 7 -41.52 24.02 -23.13
CA LEU A 7 -40.29 23.76 -22.39
C LEU A 7 -40.14 22.23 -22.26
N THR A 8 -39.49 21.61 -23.24
CA THR A 8 -39.19 20.18 -23.22
C THR A 8 -38.11 19.92 -22.17
N LEU A 9 -38.53 19.49 -20.99
CA LEU A 9 -37.64 19.03 -19.93
C LEU A 9 -37.01 17.70 -20.37
N PHE A 10 -35.81 17.76 -20.95
CA PHE A 10 -35.00 16.57 -21.19
C PHE A 10 -34.49 16.06 -19.83
N LEU A 11 -35.23 15.12 -19.26
CA LEU A 11 -34.78 14.35 -18.12
C LEU A 11 -33.62 13.44 -18.58
N VAL A 12 -32.38 13.89 -18.37
CA VAL A 12 -31.20 13.07 -18.63
C VAL A 12 -31.11 12.02 -17.53
N VAL A 13 -31.76 10.88 -17.75
CA VAL A 13 -31.60 9.69 -16.91
C VAL A 13 -30.21 9.13 -17.20
N ALA A 14 -29.21 9.55 -16.43
CA ALA A 14 -27.89 8.96 -16.51
C ALA A 14 -27.99 7.49 -16.06
N PRO A 15 -27.52 6.52 -16.85
CA PRO A 15 -27.40 5.15 -16.35
C PRO A 15 -26.39 5.17 -15.21
N VAL A 16 -26.88 5.08 -13.99
CA VAL A 16 -26.09 4.57 -12.88
C VAL A 16 -26.07 3.07 -13.10
N VAL A 17 -24.92 2.51 -13.45
CA VAL A 17 -24.72 1.06 -13.38
C VAL A 17 -24.72 0.73 -11.90
N CYS A 18 -25.91 0.61 -11.32
CA CYS A 18 -26.08 -0.12 -10.09
C CYS A 18 -25.72 -1.55 -10.45
N VAL A 19 -24.61 -2.04 -9.89
CA VAL A 19 -24.34 -3.47 -9.86
C VAL A 19 -25.45 -4.08 -9.02
N ARG A 20 -26.58 -4.42 -9.64
CA ARG A 20 -27.53 -5.37 -9.06
C ARG A 20 -26.73 -6.65 -8.89
N ALA A 21 -26.77 -7.22 -7.70
CA ALA A 21 -26.10 -8.45 -7.35
C ALA A 21 -26.41 -9.52 -8.40
N GLN A 22 -25.56 -9.63 -9.42
CA GLN A 22 -25.48 -10.85 -10.19
C GLN A 22 -25.03 -11.89 -9.17
N GLU A 23 -25.80 -12.98 -9.08
CA GLU A 23 -25.58 -14.13 -8.21
C GLU A 23 -24.30 -14.85 -8.67
N THR A 24 -23.18 -14.18 -8.44
CA THR A 24 -21.85 -14.67 -8.66
C THR A 24 -21.49 -15.42 -7.39
N LYS A 25 -21.21 -16.71 -7.53
CA LYS A 25 -20.76 -17.55 -6.42
C LYS A 25 -19.56 -16.88 -5.77
N LEU A 26 -19.68 -16.55 -4.49
CA LEU A 26 -18.57 -16.05 -3.71
C LEU A 26 -17.54 -17.17 -3.54
N SER A 27 -16.28 -16.82 -3.77
CA SER A 27 -15.15 -17.66 -3.42
C SER A 27 -14.67 -17.27 -2.01
N GLU A 28 -14.12 -18.22 -1.26
CA GLU A 28 -13.66 -18.01 0.11
C GLU A 28 -12.24 -18.55 0.26
N VAL A 29 -11.41 -17.83 1.02
CA VAL A 29 -10.04 -18.23 1.28
C VAL A 29 -9.55 -17.67 2.62
N THR A 30 -8.78 -18.47 3.36
CA THR A 30 -8.05 -18.02 4.54
C THR A 30 -6.60 -17.74 4.18
N LEU A 31 -6.18 -16.49 4.31
CA LEU A 31 -4.79 -16.07 4.19
C LEU A 31 -4.14 -16.04 5.58
N ARG A 32 -2.91 -16.54 5.70
CA ARG A 32 -2.10 -16.52 6.91
C ARG A 32 -0.98 -15.52 6.75
N SER A 33 -0.65 -14.84 7.85
CA SER A 33 0.50 -13.94 7.93
C SER A 33 1.75 -14.66 7.41
N ALA A 34 2.58 -13.97 6.63
CA ALA A 34 3.77 -14.57 6.00
C ALA A 34 4.81 -15.12 6.98
N ARG A 35 4.65 -14.84 8.28
CA ARG A 35 5.47 -15.40 9.37
C ARG A 35 5.01 -16.77 9.84
N ASN A 36 3.77 -17.12 9.55
CA ASN A 36 3.18 -18.40 9.90
C ASN A 36 3.28 -19.31 8.68
N ASP A 37 3.44 -20.60 8.94
CA ASP A 37 3.34 -21.58 7.87
C ASP A 37 1.91 -21.58 7.28
N GLY A 38 1.83 -21.50 5.96
CA GLY A 38 0.57 -21.60 5.22
C GLY A 38 0.38 -20.53 4.15
N PRO A 39 -0.80 -20.51 3.50
CA PRO A 39 -1.06 -19.67 2.34
C PRO A 39 -1.12 -18.20 2.73
N SER A 40 -0.24 -17.36 2.19
CA SER A 40 -0.21 -15.91 2.43
C SER A 40 -0.66 -15.11 1.21
N PHE A 41 -0.78 -15.77 0.07
CA PHE A 41 -1.08 -15.14 -1.22
C PHE A 41 -2.25 -15.83 -1.90
N VAL A 42 -3.01 -15.07 -2.69
CA VAL A 42 -4.06 -15.59 -3.57
C VAL A 42 -4.01 -14.96 -4.96
N ASP A 43 -4.31 -15.77 -5.95
CA ASP A 43 -4.60 -15.39 -7.34
C ASP A 43 -6.13 -15.41 -7.53
N PHE A 44 -6.73 -14.27 -7.88
CA PHE A 44 -8.19 -14.13 -8.05
C PHE A 44 -8.69 -14.63 -9.41
N GLN A 45 -7.81 -14.92 -10.37
CA GLN A 45 -8.18 -15.59 -11.61
C GLN A 45 -8.45 -17.07 -11.34
N THR A 46 -7.57 -17.74 -10.59
CA THR A 46 -7.62 -19.19 -10.38
C THR A 46 -8.20 -19.59 -9.03
N GLY A 47 -8.19 -18.69 -8.05
CA GLY A 47 -8.47 -19.00 -6.64
C GLY A 47 -7.35 -19.77 -5.95
N ASN A 48 -6.21 -19.99 -6.62
CA ASN A 48 -5.10 -20.71 -6.04
C ASN A 48 -4.44 -19.88 -4.94
N THR A 49 -3.99 -20.57 -3.90
CA THR A 49 -3.23 -19.97 -2.80
C THR A 49 -1.81 -20.46 -2.75
N ALA A 50 -0.88 -19.58 -2.38
CA ALA A 50 0.51 -19.93 -2.20
C ALA A 50 1.03 -19.53 -0.82
N ALA A 51 1.92 -20.34 -0.26
CA ALA A 51 2.61 -20.02 0.98
C ALA A 51 3.69 -18.95 0.78
N ALA A 52 4.04 -18.25 1.87
CA ALA A 52 5.02 -17.16 1.86
C ALA A 52 6.35 -17.57 1.17
N ASN A 53 6.88 -18.71 1.59
CA ASN A 53 8.13 -19.31 1.11
C ASN A 53 8.04 -19.90 -0.31
N ALA A 54 6.85 -20.25 -0.80
CA ALA A 54 6.63 -20.76 -2.15
C ALA A 54 6.47 -19.65 -3.20
N SER A 55 6.11 -18.42 -2.77
CA SER A 55 5.83 -17.30 -3.67
C SER A 55 7.04 -16.84 -4.49
N ALA A 56 8.25 -16.92 -3.92
CA ALA A 56 9.50 -16.59 -4.62
C ALA A 56 9.81 -17.57 -5.77
N GLN A 57 9.14 -18.71 -5.80
CA GLN A 57 9.50 -19.82 -6.67
C GLN A 57 8.40 -20.22 -7.66
N TYR A 58 7.12 -19.89 -7.42
CA TYR A 58 6.02 -20.55 -8.17
C TYR A 58 4.75 -19.77 -8.54
N GLY A 59 4.64 -18.44 -8.44
CA GLY A 59 3.41 -17.88 -9.03
C GLY A 59 3.20 -16.39 -9.01
N ARG A 60 2.55 -15.97 -10.09
CA ARG A 60 1.69 -14.80 -10.16
C ARG A 60 0.66 -14.90 -9.03
N TRP A 61 0.60 -13.86 -8.21
CA TRP A 61 -0.42 -13.67 -7.18
C TRP A 61 -0.95 -12.25 -7.32
N ASP A 62 -2.17 -12.00 -6.85
CA ASP A 62 -2.78 -10.67 -6.97
C ASP A 62 -2.69 -9.90 -5.65
N ILE A 63 -2.91 -10.60 -4.53
CA ILE A 63 -2.80 -10.02 -3.20
C ILE A 63 -2.10 -10.97 -2.23
N GLY A 64 -1.32 -10.40 -1.31
CA GLY A 64 -0.70 -11.05 -0.17
C GLY A 64 -1.14 -10.43 1.15
N TYR A 65 -1.12 -11.22 2.22
CA TYR A 65 -1.47 -10.79 3.57
C TYR A 65 -0.30 -11.01 4.54
N GLY A 66 -0.05 -10.03 5.41
CA GLY A 66 0.96 -10.12 6.48
C GLY A 66 2.41 -10.11 6.01
N THR A 67 2.67 -9.66 4.79
CA THR A 67 4.02 -9.46 4.25
C THR A 67 4.66 -8.16 4.73
N LEU A 68 3.84 -7.12 5.00
CA LEU A 68 4.27 -5.82 5.49
C LEU A 68 4.04 -5.70 7.00
N ARG A 69 5.00 -5.08 7.70
CA ARG A 69 4.86 -4.70 9.12
C ARG A 69 4.94 -3.19 9.28
N VAL A 70 3.87 -2.58 9.77
CA VAL A 70 3.77 -1.13 10.03
C VAL A 70 3.47 -0.93 11.50
N ASN A 71 4.34 -0.26 12.26
CA ASN A 71 4.12 0.01 13.69
C ASN A 71 3.73 -1.23 14.51
N ASN A 72 4.42 -2.35 14.29
CA ASN A 72 4.11 -3.66 14.88
C ASN A 72 2.81 -4.33 14.41
N ASP A 73 2.04 -3.68 13.55
CA ASP A 73 0.85 -4.21 12.91
C ASP A 73 1.25 -5.03 11.66
N LEU A 74 0.72 -6.25 11.56
CA LEU A 74 0.91 -7.17 10.43
C LEU A 74 -0.36 -7.30 9.59
N ASP A 75 -1.44 -6.62 9.96
CA ASP A 75 -2.75 -6.77 9.32
C ASP A 75 -2.83 -5.90 8.07
N TRP A 76 -1.97 -6.18 7.10
CA TRP A 76 -1.84 -5.42 5.86
C TRP A 76 -1.90 -6.34 4.66
N PHE A 77 -2.68 -5.91 3.68
CA PHE A 77 -2.65 -6.44 2.34
C PHE A 77 -1.58 -5.74 1.52
N GLN A 78 -0.95 -6.49 0.63
CA GLN A 78 -0.05 -6.02 -0.40
C GLN A 78 -0.54 -6.54 -1.75
N VAL A 79 -0.69 -5.70 -2.76
CA VAL A 79 -0.92 -6.19 -4.13
C VAL A 79 0.39 -6.48 -4.85
N SER A 80 0.33 -7.35 -5.85
CA SER A 80 1.50 -7.69 -6.65
C SER A 80 1.97 -6.51 -7.48
N THR A 81 3.29 -6.33 -7.47
CA THR A 81 4.01 -5.39 -8.33
C THR A 81 5.09 -6.10 -9.14
N ALA A 82 5.04 -7.44 -9.18
CA ALA A 82 5.98 -8.26 -9.93
C ALA A 82 5.65 -8.21 -11.44
N ASP A 83 6.65 -8.48 -12.29
CA ASP A 83 6.46 -8.72 -13.73
C ASP A 83 5.64 -7.65 -14.46
N GLY A 84 5.90 -6.38 -14.13
CA GLY A 84 5.20 -5.26 -14.75
C GLY A 84 3.75 -5.09 -14.29
N SER A 85 3.28 -5.84 -13.28
CA SER A 85 1.94 -5.69 -12.71
C SER A 85 1.71 -4.24 -12.26
N ARG A 86 0.53 -3.75 -12.62
CA ARG A 86 0.02 -2.41 -12.35
C ARG A 86 -1.18 -2.47 -11.40
N THR A 87 -1.30 -3.58 -10.68
CA THR A 87 -2.40 -3.86 -9.77
C THR A 87 -2.48 -2.81 -8.66
N ALA A 88 -3.68 -2.36 -8.34
CA ALA A 88 -3.94 -1.37 -7.29
C ALA A 88 -5.13 -1.81 -6.43
N VAL A 89 -5.07 -1.51 -5.13
CA VAL A 89 -6.12 -1.82 -4.15
C VAL A 89 -6.65 -0.55 -3.49
N ARG A 90 -7.95 -0.56 -3.17
CA ARG A 90 -8.61 0.50 -2.41
C ARG A 90 -9.62 -0.09 -1.42
N ASP A 91 -9.60 0.41 -0.19
CA ASP A 91 -10.62 0.16 0.83
C ASP A 91 -11.89 0.97 0.51
N LEU A 92 -13.04 0.29 0.47
CA LEU A 92 -14.36 0.88 0.27
C LEU A 92 -15.12 1.11 1.58
N GLY A 93 -14.55 0.68 2.72
CA GLY A 93 -15.12 0.81 4.04
C GLY A 93 -15.97 -0.40 4.45
N ALA A 94 -16.67 -0.24 5.58
CA ALA A 94 -17.56 -1.25 6.14
C ALA A 94 -18.83 -1.39 5.28
N LEU A 95 -18.81 -2.36 4.38
CA LEU A 95 -19.90 -2.69 3.45
C LEU A 95 -20.22 -4.18 3.54
N ARG A 96 -21.43 -4.54 3.12
CA ARG A 96 -21.90 -5.91 3.02
C ARG A 96 -22.12 -6.30 1.57
N TRP A 97 -22.15 -7.60 1.29
CA TRP A 97 -22.39 -8.11 -0.07
C TRP A 97 -23.80 -7.79 -0.60
N ASP A 98 -24.76 -7.63 0.30
CA ASP A 98 -26.16 -7.24 0.00
C ASP A 98 -26.34 -5.73 -0.18
N ASP A 99 -25.33 -4.92 0.14
CA ASP A 99 -25.40 -3.46 -0.06
C ASP A 99 -25.31 -3.11 -1.54
N SER A 100 -26.08 -2.09 -1.95
CA SER A 100 -25.96 -1.50 -3.28
C SER A 100 -24.97 -0.34 -3.25
N PHE A 101 -23.82 -0.49 -3.90
CA PHE A 101 -22.82 0.57 -4.03
C PHE A 101 -22.23 0.63 -5.43
N ALA A 102 -21.72 1.80 -5.81
CA ALA A 102 -20.97 1.97 -7.04
C ALA A 102 -19.52 1.56 -6.81
N VAL A 103 -19.00 0.68 -7.66
CA VAL A 103 -17.57 0.32 -7.64
C VAL A 103 -16.79 1.48 -8.24
N PRO A 104 -15.89 2.15 -7.48
CA PRO A 104 -15.10 3.24 -8.03
C PRO A 104 -14.08 2.71 -9.03
N VAL A 105 -13.76 3.53 -10.03
CA VAL A 105 -12.58 3.29 -10.88
C VAL A 105 -11.35 3.37 -9.98
N VAL A 106 -10.51 2.34 -10.03
CA VAL A 106 -9.21 2.32 -9.36
C VAL A 106 -8.17 2.44 -10.46
N GLU A 107 -7.48 3.57 -10.52
CA GLU A 107 -6.45 3.76 -11.54
C GLU A 107 -5.31 2.78 -11.31
N PRO A 108 -4.94 1.95 -12.31
CA PRO A 108 -3.80 1.08 -12.20
C PRO A 108 -2.53 1.92 -12.19
N PHE A 109 -1.46 1.37 -11.63
CA PHE A 109 -0.20 2.09 -11.62
C PHE A 109 0.32 2.38 -13.03
N PRO A 110 1.07 3.48 -13.24
CA PRO A 110 1.75 3.72 -14.52
C PRO A 110 2.70 2.58 -14.85
N GLU A 111 2.78 2.19 -16.12
CA GLU A 111 3.76 1.23 -16.60
C GLU A 111 5.18 1.72 -16.32
N LEU A 112 6.03 0.83 -15.83
CA LEU A 112 7.44 1.14 -15.56
C LEU A 112 8.25 1.00 -16.84
N LYS A 113 9.23 1.87 -17.04
CA LYS A 113 10.21 1.68 -18.11
C LYS A 113 11.13 0.50 -17.77
N ALA A 114 11.74 -0.09 -18.78
CA ALA A 114 12.76 -1.14 -18.58
C ALA A 114 13.87 -0.65 -17.63
N GLY A 115 14.11 -1.42 -16.56
CA GLY A 115 15.09 -1.10 -15.52
C GLY A 115 14.60 -0.17 -14.40
N GLU A 116 13.40 0.41 -14.52
CA GLU A 116 12.78 1.22 -13.47
C GLU A 116 12.21 0.31 -12.35
N ARG A 117 12.18 0.84 -11.12
CA ARG A 117 11.57 0.18 -9.96
C ARG A 117 10.61 1.15 -9.28
N ARG A 118 9.48 0.64 -8.78
CA ARG A 118 8.60 1.42 -7.91
C ARG A 118 9.27 1.64 -6.56
N GLN A 119 9.39 2.90 -6.16
CA GLN A 119 9.73 3.23 -4.78
C GLN A 119 8.44 3.38 -3.99
N VAL A 120 8.14 2.40 -3.14
CA VAL A 120 6.96 2.44 -2.28
C VAL A 120 7.37 3.02 -0.94
N VAL A 121 6.79 4.18 -0.60
CA VAL A 121 7.05 4.84 0.70
C VAL A 121 5.83 4.66 1.57
N VAL A 122 5.95 3.84 2.60
CA VAL A 122 4.94 3.75 3.66
C VAL A 122 5.36 4.72 4.76
N ASN A 123 4.67 5.86 4.87
CA ASN A 123 4.95 6.76 5.98
C ASN A 123 4.15 6.35 7.22
N VAL A 124 4.87 5.91 8.26
CA VAL A 124 4.31 5.30 9.47
C VAL A 124 4.43 6.18 10.70
N ASP A 125 5.08 7.35 10.56
CA ASP A 125 5.45 8.24 11.65
C ASP A 125 4.27 9.00 12.28
N GLY A 126 3.07 8.91 11.68
CA GLY A 126 1.89 9.67 12.10
C GLY A 126 2.10 11.19 12.04
N ARG A 127 3.18 11.65 11.38
CA ARG A 127 3.59 13.05 11.26
C ARG A 127 3.55 13.45 9.79
N ASP A 128 2.37 13.83 9.33
CA ASP A 128 2.09 14.66 8.15
C ASP A 128 2.78 14.34 6.81
N GLY A 129 3.52 13.24 6.59
CA GLY A 129 4.06 12.97 5.24
C GLY A 129 5.12 13.96 4.75
N LYS A 130 5.83 14.68 5.65
CA LYS A 130 6.95 15.53 5.20
C LYS A 130 8.01 14.64 4.55
N PRO A 131 8.56 15.02 3.37
CA PRO A 131 9.69 14.32 2.79
C PRO A 131 10.76 14.16 3.85
N GLY A 132 11.10 12.91 4.19
CA GLY A 132 12.27 12.63 5.01
C GLY A 132 13.43 13.39 4.40
N ARG A 133 14.17 14.13 5.24
CA ARG A 133 15.37 14.85 4.82
C ARG A 133 16.19 13.85 4.01
N SER A 134 16.31 14.04 2.69
CA SER A 134 17.28 13.29 1.91
C SER A 134 18.59 13.52 2.62
N ALA A 135 19.10 12.46 3.26
CA ALA A 135 20.45 12.52 3.80
C ALA A 135 21.30 12.83 2.57
N GLY A 136 21.81 14.07 2.49
CA GLY A 136 22.83 14.41 1.52
C GLY A 136 23.94 13.35 1.59
N PRO A 137 24.72 13.18 0.51
CA PRO A 137 25.70 12.12 0.41
C PRO A 137 26.52 12.08 1.70
N LYS A 138 26.37 10.97 2.45
CA LYS A 138 27.20 10.70 3.60
C LYS A 138 28.63 10.69 3.06
N PRO A 139 29.60 11.41 3.67
CA PRO A 139 30.98 11.29 3.27
C PRO A 139 31.34 9.81 3.28
N LEU A 140 31.87 9.32 2.15
CA LEU A 140 32.33 7.94 2.05
C LEU A 140 33.27 7.68 3.24
N PRO A 141 33.12 6.56 3.95
CA PRO A 141 34.18 6.13 4.86
C PRO A 141 35.47 6.02 4.03
N GLY A 142 36.58 6.47 4.63
CA GLY A 142 37.90 6.45 3.99
C GLY A 142 38.32 5.06 3.52
N PRO A 143 39.46 4.96 2.81
CA PRO A 143 39.87 3.74 2.12
C PRO A 143 39.85 2.52 3.04
N VAL A 144 39.06 1.52 2.68
CA VAL A 144 39.09 0.20 3.32
C VAL A 144 40.39 -0.48 2.86
N PRO A 145 41.19 -1.07 3.77
CA PRO A 145 42.40 -1.79 3.40
C PRO A 145 42.07 -2.99 2.49
N PRO A 146 42.98 -3.34 1.56
CA PRO A 146 42.73 -4.41 0.60
C PRO A 146 42.82 -5.76 1.30
N GLY A 147 41.73 -6.54 1.24
CA GLY A 147 41.69 -7.90 1.76
C GLY A 147 40.34 -8.56 1.53
N GLU A 148 40.31 -9.39 0.49
CA GLU A 148 39.46 -10.58 0.32
C GLU A 148 37.98 -10.39 -0.10
N ASP A 149 37.81 -10.50 -1.42
CA ASP A 149 36.89 -11.38 -2.15
C ASP A 149 35.36 -11.22 -2.03
N SER A 150 34.85 -10.63 -3.12
CA SER A 150 33.49 -10.65 -3.65
C SER A 150 32.77 -11.99 -3.54
N LEU A 151 31.50 -11.97 -3.10
CA LEU A 151 30.44 -12.79 -3.72
C LEU A 151 29.14 -12.00 -3.88
N LEU A 152 28.73 -11.87 -5.14
CA LEU A 152 27.48 -11.30 -5.62
C LEU A 152 26.26 -12.16 -5.23
N GLY A 153 25.16 -11.47 -4.87
CA GLY A 153 23.81 -11.83 -5.32
C GLY A 153 22.99 -12.83 -4.49
N SER A 154 22.25 -12.31 -3.49
CA SER A 154 20.95 -12.87 -3.08
C SER A 154 20.23 -11.91 -2.11
N PRO A 155 19.06 -11.33 -2.41
CA PRO A 155 18.24 -10.71 -1.38
C PRO A 155 17.36 -11.80 -0.75
N TYR A 156 17.31 -11.82 0.58
CA TYR A 156 16.52 -12.72 1.42
C TYR A 156 17.14 -14.10 1.72
N ARG A 157 18.27 -14.07 2.46
CA ARG A 157 18.65 -15.17 3.36
C ARG A 157 18.53 -14.69 4.81
N LEU A 158 17.50 -15.15 5.51
CA LEU A 158 17.42 -15.09 6.98
C LEU A 158 18.45 -16.07 7.54
N GLY A 159 19.67 -15.57 7.78
CA GLY A 159 20.70 -16.32 8.49
C GLY A 159 20.42 -16.30 9.99
N ASN A 160 20.39 -17.49 10.59
CA ASN A 160 20.43 -17.67 12.05
C ASN A 160 21.68 -17.00 12.62
N VAL A 161 21.48 -15.95 13.43
CA VAL A 161 22.54 -15.31 14.21
C VAL A 161 22.68 -16.08 15.53
N PRO A 162 23.85 -16.66 15.86
CA PRO A 162 24.08 -17.22 17.17
C PRO A 162 24.14 -16.11 18.24
N PRO A 163 23.72 -16.37 19.49
CA PRO A 163 23.73 -15.36 20.54
C PRO A 163 25.17 -15.04 20.96
N ASN A 164 25.54 -13.76 20.90
CA ASN A 164 26.78 -13.28 21.51
C ASN A 164 26.56 -13.01 23.01
N PRO A 165 27.56 -13.29 23.86
CA PRO A 165 27.45 -13.18 25.31
C PRO A 165 27.48 -11.72 25.79
N ILE A 166 26.73 -11.48 26.86
CA ILE A 166 26.61 -10.24 27.62
C ILE A 166 27.96 -9.96 28.31
N GLY A 167 28.55 -8.81 28.01
CA GLY A 167 29.70 -8.26 28.73
C GLY A 167 29.31 -6.97 29.45
N ASP A 168 29.43 -6.99 30.77
CA ASP A 168 29.25 -5.86 31.67
C ASP A 168 30.37 -4.82 31.50
N THR A 169 30.00 -3.54 31.34
CA THR A 169 30.95 -2.42 31.50
C THR A 169 30.36 -1.37 32.44
N PRO A 170 30.97 -1.10 33.60
CA PRO A 170 30.53 -0.04 34.50
C PRO A 170 31.23 1.31 34.23
N GLY A 171 30.45 2.39 34.36
CA GLY A 171 30.87 3.67 34.93
C GLY A 171 31.79 4.58 34.12
N ALA A 172 31.25 5.70 33.62
CA ALA A 172 32.04 6.91 33.37
C ALA A 172 31.25 8.18 33.72
N ALA A 173 31.95 9.07 34.41
CA ALA A 173 31.45 10.18 35.21
C ALA A 173 30.82 11.34 34.42
N ILE A 174 29.88 12.01 35.11
CA ILE A 174 29.29 13.30 34.74
C ILE A 174 30.30 14.40 35.06
N GLY A 175 30.69 15.19 34.05
CA GLY A 175 31.46 16.42 34.20
C GLY A 175 30.59 17.68 34.12
N PRO A 176 31.01 18.82 34.71
CA PRO A 176 30.19 20.02 34.83
C PRO A 176 30.06 20.80 33.51
N SER A 177 28.84 21.29 33.26
CA SER A 177 28.49 22.16 32.13
C SER A 177 28.98 23.59 32.40
N ILE A 178 29.67 24.19 31.43
CA ILE A 178 30.10 25.58 31.44
C ILE A 178 29.10 26.38 30.61
N ASP A 179 28.32 27.24 31.29
CA ASP A 179 27.45 28.21 30.64
C ASP A 179 28.28 29.34 30.01
N LEU A 180 28.20 29.49 28.69
CA LEU A 180 28.71 30.66 27.98
C LEU A 180 27.57 31.67 27.76
N PRO A 181 27.77 32.97 28.08
CA PRO A 181 26.77 34.01 27.83
C PRO A 181 26.60 34.25 26.33
N TRP A 182 25.43 33.88 25.81
CA TRP A 182 25.02 34.10 24.43
C TRP A 182 24.70 35.57 24.17
N ASN A 183 25.59 36.25 23.43
CA ASN A 183 25.40 37.60 22.96
C ASN A 183 24.31 37.63 21.87
N SER A 184 23.17 38.27 22.18
CA SER A 184 22.01 38.40 21.30
C SER A 184 22.20 39.53 20.29
N ALA A 185 23.09 39.34 19.31
CA ALA A 185 23.14 40.24 18.15
C ALA A 185 21.90 39.98 17.27
N ARG A 186 21.06 41.02 17.13
CA ARG A 186 19.82 41.02 16.34
C ARG A 186 20.11 40.57 14.90
N ARG A 187 19.64 39.37 14.52
CA ARG A 187 19.62 38.96 13.12
C ARG A 187 18.60 39.80 12.35
N PRO A 188 18.93 40.26 11.13
CA PRO A 188 17.94 40.83 10.20
C PRO A 188 16.79 39.85 10.00
N SER A 189 15.55 40.36 10.10
CA SER A 189 14.33 39.60 9.90
C SER A 189 14.35 38.89 8.54
N THR A 190 14.44 37.56 8.56
CA THR A 190 14.28 36.73 7.36
C THR A 190 12.82 36.83 6.89
N PRO A 191 12.56 36.97 5.57
CA PRO A 191 11.19 36.96 5.05
C PRO A 191 10.43 35.72 5.55
N PRO A 192 9.12 35.83 5.85
CA PRO A 192 8.33 34.69 6.26
C PRO A 192 8.38 33.63 5.16
N ALA A 193 8.84 32.43 5.53
CA ALA A 193 8.89 31.30 4.60
C ALA A 193 7.48 31.04 4.04
N PRO A 194 7.35 30.67 2.75
CA PRO A 194 6.06 30.34 2.16
C PRO A 194 5.35 29.30 3.03
N THR A 195 4.12 29.60 3.42
CA THR A 195 3.27 28.69 4.19
C THR A 195 3.10 27.41 3.39
N ARG A 196 3.73 26.33 3.85
CA ARG A 196 3.57 25.01 3.23
C ARG A 196 2.08 24.62 3.26
N PRO A 197 1.56 23.98 2.20
CA PRO A 197 0.22 23.42 2.24
C PRO A 197 0.05 22.59 3.51
N ARG A 198 -0.98 22.89 4.30
CA ARG A 198 -1.33 22.06 5.46
C ARG A 198 -1.71 20.69 4.90
N GLN A 199 -0.86 19.69 5.10
CA GLN A 199 -1.25 18.30 4.91
C GLN A 199 -2.29 17.97 5.97
N ASP A 200 -3.37 17.37 5.52
CA ASP A 200 -4.59 16.96 6.22
C ASP A 200 -4.39 15.88 7.30
N GLY A 201 -3.14 15.48 7.57
CA GLY A 201 -2.78 14.51 8.60
C GLY A 201 -3.20 13.08 8.29
N VAL A 202 -3.85 12.83 7.14
CA VAL A 202 -4.19 11.48 6.68
C VAL A 202 -2.92 10.85 6.10
N PRO A 203 -2.44 9.72 6.64
CA PRO A 203 -1.31 9.02 6.06
C PRO A 203 -1.62 8.69 4.59
N LYS A 204 -0.81 9.21 3.68
CA LYS A 204 -0.90 8.86 2.26
C LYS A 204 -0.33 7.46 2.10
N ILE A 205 -1.20 6.46 2.21
CA ILE A 205 -0.85 5.07 1.96
C ILE A 205 -0.87 4.87 0.44
N ASP A 206 0.23 4.33 -0.09
CA ASP A 206 0.35 3.97 -1.50
C ASP A 206 -0.69 2.89 -1.85
N PRO A 207 -1.44 2.98 -2.97
CA PRO A 207 -2.44 1.97 -3.36
C PRO A 207 -1.90 0.55 -3.60
N ILE A 208 -0.62 0.29 -3.29
CA ILE A 208 -0.02 -1.04 -3.18
C ILE A 208 -0.43 -1.72 -1.87
N PHE A 209 -0.71 -0.95 -0.82
CA PHE A 209 -1.01 -1.46 0.50
C PHE A 209 -2.40 -1.02 0.97
N ALA A 210 -3.11 -1.94 1.60
CA ALA A 210 -4.36 -1.64 2.28
C ALA A 210 -4.37 -2.31 3.65
N LYS A 211 -4.79 -1.57 4.69
CA LYS A 211 -4.94 -2.16 6.01
C LYS A 211 -6.11 -3.15 5.99
N ALA A 212 -5.92 -4.34 6.52
CA ALA A 212 -6.98 -5.33 6.69
C ALA A 212 -7.87 -4.95 7.88
N VAL A 213 -9.18 -4.84 7.63
CA VAL A 213 -10.18 -4.45 8.62
C VAL A 213 -11.37 -5.38 8.46
N ALA A 214 -11.70 -6.12 9.53
CA ALA A 214 -12.85 -7.02 9.52
C ALA A 214 -14.15 -6.27 9.14
N GLY A 215 -14.92 -6.87 8.25
CA GLY A 215 -16.16 -6.33 7.72
C GLY A 215 -16.00 -5.28 6.62
N HIS A 216 -14.78 -4.90 6.22
CA HIS A 216 -14.56 -4.00 5.10
C HIS A 216 -14.58 -4.73 3.75
N ILE A 217 -15.08 -4.04 2.72
CA ILE A 217 -14.94 -4.43 1.32
C ILE A 217 -13.82 -3.63 0.68
N TYR A 218 -13.05 -4.31 -0.15
CA TYR A 218 -11.96 -3.76 -0.92
C TYR A 218 -12.24 -3.98 -2.40
N VAL A 219 -11.76 -3.06 -3.22
CA VAL A 219 -11.69 -3.23 -4.66
C VAL A 219 -10.23 -3.33 -5.09
N VAL A 220 -9.95 -4.31 -5.96
CA VAL A 220 -8.66 -4.49 -6.60
C VAL A 220 -8.86 -4.37 -8.09
N HIS A 221 -8.05 -3.56 -8.75
CA HIS A 221 -7.93 -3.54 -10.20
C HIS A 221 -6.65 -4.29 -10.55
N VAL A 222 -6.80 -5.53 -11.02
CA VAL A 222 -5.70 -6.41 -11.43
C VAL A 222 -5.37 -6.08 -12.88
N VAL A 223 -4.13 -5.64 -13.12
CA VAL A 223 -3.66 -5.27 -14.44
C VAL A 223 -2.24 -5.78 -14.64
N ASP A 224 -2.04 -6.66 -15.60
CA ASP A 224 -0.74 -7.19 -16.02
C ASP A 224 -0.71 -7.46 -17.54
N GLU A 225 0.22 -8.27 -18.03
CA GLU A 225 0.39 -8.52 -19.48
C GLU A 225 -0.81 -9.22 -20.14
N GLY A 226 -1.57 -10.02 -19.39
CA GLY A 226 -2.63 -10.87 -19.95
C GLY A 226 -4.02 -10.58 -19.38
N GLU A 227 -4.09 -9.88 -18.24
CA GLU A 227 -5.35 -9.68 -17.54
C GLU A 227 -5.57 -8.20 -17.19
N ASP A 228 -6.83 -7.80 -17.29
CA ASP A 228 -7.34 -6.50 -16.88
C ASP A 228 -8.75 -6.73 -16.31
N PHE A 229 -8.88 -6.80 -14.99
CA PHE A 229 -10.16 -7.04 -14.34
C PHE A 229 -10.25 -6.46 -12.94
N TYR A 230 -11.49 -6.36 -12.47
CA TYR A 230 -11.80 -5.90 -11.12
C TYR A 230 -12.24 -7.06 -10.23
N VAL A 231 -11.81 -7.00 -8.98
CA VAL A 231 -12.19 -7.92 -7.91
C VAL A 231 -12.74 -7.11 -6.76
N LEU A 232 -13.84 -7.58 -6.18
CA LEU A 232 -14.24 -7.18 -4.85
C LEU A 232 -13.91 -8.31 -3.89
N PHE A 233 -13.33 -7.97 -2.74
CA PHE A 233 -13.19 -8.92 -1.64
C PHE A 233 -13.58 -8.27 -0.32
N ARG A 234 -14.11 -9.08 0.60
CA ARG A 234 -14.53 -8.67 1.94
C ARG A 234 -13.74 -9.45 2.96
N VAL A 235 -13.29 -8.77 4.02
CA VAL A 235 -12.69 -9.45 5.17
C VAL A 235 -13.80 -9.96 6.07
N GLU A 236 -13.98 -11.27 6.13
CA GLU A 236 -15.00 -11.92 6.95
C GLU A 236 -14.55 -11.99 8.41
N SER A 237 -13.35 -12.51 8.64
CA SER A 237 -12.75 -12.66 9.97
C SER A 237 -11.28 -12.28 9.95
N LEU A 238 -10.79 -11.71 11.05
CA LEU A 238 -9.41 -11.25 11.19
C LEU A 238 -8.86 -11.61 12.58
N VAL A 239 -7.86 -12.48 12.60
CA VAL A 239 -7.05 -12.78 13.78
C VAL A 239 -5.74 -12.02 13.63
N ARG A 240 -5.57 -10.97 14.43
CA ARG A 240 -4.47 -10.01 14.30
C ARG A 240 -3.11 -10.70 14.29
N GLY A 241 -2.33 -10.43 13.25
CA GLY A 241 -0.99 -10.97 13.03
C GLY A 241 -0.94 -12.45 12.66
N GLU A 242 -2.08 -13.14 12.59
CA GLU A 242 -2.14 -14.57 12.37
C GLU A 242 -2.80 -14.94 11.05
N SER A 243 -4.09 -14.63 10.89
CA SER A 243 -4.88 -15.01 9.72
C SER A 243 -6.00 -14.03 9.40
N CYS A 244 -6.40 -14.03 8.14
CA CYS A 244 -7.46 -13.21 7.58
C CYS A 244 -8.28 -14.09 6.63
N GLU A 245 -9.56 -14.23 6.93
CA GLU A 245 -10.51 -14.91 6.06
C GLU A 245 -11.19 -13.89 5.17
N ILE A 246 -11.17 -14.14 3.86
CA ILE A 246 -11.80 -13.27 2.88
C ILE A 246 -12.78 -14.05 2.02
N THR A 247 -13.87 -13.38 1.65
CA THR A 247 -14.71 -13.79 0.53
C THR A 247 -14.48 -12.84 -0.64
N TRP A 248 -14.63 -13.32 -1.88
CA TRP A 248 -14.36 -12.49 -3.05
C TRP A 248 -15.17 -12.90 -4.29
N LYS A 249 -15.27 -11.97 -5.24
CA LYS A 249 -15.82 -12.19 -6.58
C LYS A 249 -15.22 -11.23 -7.60
N ARG A 250 -15.12 -11.67 -8.85
CA ARG A 250 -14.84 -10.79 -10.00
C ARG A 250 -16.05 -9.93 -10.30
N VAL A 251 -15.82 -8.69 -10.70
CA VAL A 251 -16.87 -7.77 -11.14
C VAL A 251 -16.52 -7.16 -12.50
N PRO A 252 -17.53 -6.77 -13.30
CA PRO A 252 -17.29 -6.03 -14.53
C PRO A 252 -16.51 -4.74 -14.25
N ALA A 253 -15.70 -4.31 -15.22
CA ALA A 253 -15.00 -3.04 -15.12
C ALA A 253 -16.01 -1.88 -14.96
N PRO A 254 -15.75 -0.93 -14.05
CA PRO A 254 -16.62 0.23 -13.88
C PRO A 254 -16.63 1.07 -15.16
N SER A 255 -17.81 1.43 -15.63
CA SER A 255 -17.95 2.29 -16.81
C SER A 255 -17.34 3.66 -16.52
N VAL A 256 -16.24 4.01 -17.19
CA VAL A 256 -15.71 5.38 -17.18
C VAL A 256 -16.77 6.23 -17.86
N LYS A 257 -17.50 7.06 -17.08
CA LYS A 257 -18.30 8.12 -17.67
C LYS A 257 -17.31 9.09 -18.30
N THR A 258 -17.05 8.95 -19.59
CA THR A 258 -16.32 9.94 -20.37
C THR A 258 -17.04 11.25 -20.14
N ALA A 259 -16.49 12.10 -19.29
CA ALA A 259 -17.04 13.42 -19.02
C ALA A 259 -17.06 14.12 -20.38
N GLY A 260 -18.25 14.23 -20.98
CA GLY A 260 -18.41 14.89 -22.26
C GLY A 260 -17.80 16.28 -22.14
N LYS A 261 -16.74 16.52 -22.91
CA LYS A 261 -16.28 17.88 -23.20
C LYS A 261 -17.39 18.52 -24.03
N ASN A 262 -18.37 19.11 -23.35
CA ASN A 262 -19.33 20.03 -23.94
C ASN A 262 -18.70 21.42 -24.02
#